data_AF-A0A6I4VWA7-F1
#
_entry.id   AF-A0A6I4VWA7-F1
#
_cell.length_a   1.000
_cell.length_b   1.000
_cell.length_c   1.000
_cell.angle_alpha   90.00
_cell.angle_beta   90.00
_cell.angle_gamma   90.00
#
_symmetry.space_group_name_H-M   'P 1'
#
loop_
_entity.id
_entity.type
_entity.pdbx_description
1 polymer ?
#
loop_
_entity_poly.entity_id
_entity_poly.type
_entity_poly.pdbx_seq_one_letter_code
_entity_poly.pdbx_strand_id
1 'polypeptide(L)' 'MEYFMVPLLVITSILAIIGTMYNKRTGNSAGFYIGGVFTLGVVAVTLLSLYDLFIGIQ' A
#
# COMPACT_ATOMS: atom_id res chain seq x y z
N MET A 1 -15.92 -13.55 3.61
CA MET A 1 -15.59 -12.14 3.96
C MET A 1 -14.09 -11.89 3.89
N GLU A 2 -13.23 -12.82 4.33
CA GLU A 2 -11.76 -12.69 4.30
C GLU A 2 -11.17 -12.49 2.89
N TYR A 3 -11.60 -13.27 1.89
CA TYR A 3 -11.08 -13.17 0.52
C TYR A 3 -11.38 -11.83 -0.19
N PHE A 4 -12.33 -11.02 0.29
CA PHE A 4 -12.63 -9.71 -0.30
C PHE A 4 -11.65 -8.61 0.14
N MET A 5 -10.95 -8.80 1.26
CA MET A 5 -10.05 -7.78 1.82
C MET A 5 -8.73 -7.71 1.04
N VAL A 6 -8.20 -8.83 0.57
CA VAL A 6 -6.90 -8.87 -0.13
C VAL A 6 -6.91 -8.09 -1.45
N PRO A 7 -7.90 -8.27 -2.36
CA PRO A 7 -7.97 -7.46 -3.57
C PRO A 7 -8.11 -5.95 -3.28
N LEU A 8 -8.87 -5.59 -2.24
CA LEU A 8 -9.02 -4.19 -1.82
C LEU A 8 -7.70 -3.60 -1.31
N LEU A 9 -6.95 -4.37 -0.53
CA LEU A 9 -5.60 -4.02 -0.04
C LEU A 9 -4.61 -3.82 -1.19
N VAL A 10 -4.70 -4.63 -2.24
CA VAL A 10 -3.87 -4.46 -3.45
C VAL A 10 -4.21 -3.15 -4.16
N ILE A 11 -5.50 -2.88 -4.39
CA ILE A 11 -5.93 -1.64 -5.07
C ILE A 11 -5.52 -0.40 -4.27
N THR A 12 -5.79 -0.40 -2.97
CA THR A 12 -5.45 0.72 -2.08
C THR A 12 -3.94 0.95 -1.99
N SER A 13 -3.13 -0.11 -1.98
CA SER A 13 -1.67 -0.04 -2.05
C SER A 13 -1.19 0.65 -3.34
N ILE A 14 -1.76 0.29 -4.49
CA ILE A 14 -1.45 0.93 -5.78
C ILE A 14 -1.80 2.42 -5.73
N LEU A 15 -2.99 2.77 -5.23
CA LEU A 15 -3.41 4.17 -5.10
C LEU A 15 -2.50 4.97 -4.15
N ALA A 16 -2.05 4.37 -3.05
CA ALA A 16 -1.12 4.99 -2.11
C ALA A 16 0.23 5.29 -2.77
N ILE A 17 0.77 4.35 -3.57
CA ILE A 17 2.00 4.55 -4.34
C ILE A 17 1.81 5.69 -5.35
N ILE A 18 0.69 5.72 -6.09
CA ILE A 18 0.39 6.78 -7.05
C ILE A 18 0.33 8.14 -6.35
N GLY A 19 -0.36 8.25 -5.22
CA GLY A 19 -0.47 9.48 -4.44
C GLY A 19 0.88 9.98 -3.93
N THR A 20 1.71 9.08 -3.40
CA THR A 20 3.06 9.42 -2.94
C THR A 20 3.96 9.89 -4.09
N MET A 21 3.89 9.21 -5.24
CA MET A 21 4.62 9.62 -6.44
C MET A 21 4.12 10.95 -7.01
N TYR A 22 2.82 11.22 -6.91
CA TYR A 22 2.25 12.52 -7.28
C TYR A 22 2.79 13.63 -6.38
N ASN A 23 2.82 13.43 -5.05
CA ASN A 23 3.41 14.39 -4.10
C ASN A 23 4.89 14.67 -4.41
N LYS A 24 5.65 13.63 -4.79
CA LYS A 24 7.04 13.78 -5.25
C LYS A 24 7.14 14.64 -6.51
N ARG A 25 6.27 14.40 -7.50
CA ARG A 25 6.26 15.11 -8.79
C ARG A 25 5.83 16.57 -8.66
N THR A 26 4.94 16.89 -7.73
CA THR A 26 4.43 18.26 -7.51
C THR A 26 5.30 19.10 -6.56
N GLY A 27 6.38 18.53 -6.03
CA GLY A 27 7.26 19.24 -5.08
C GLY A 27 6.68 19.38 -3.68
N ASN A 28 5.57 18.68 -3.36
CA ASN A 28 5.01 18.64 -2.02
C ASN A 28 5.85 17.74 -1.10
N SER A 29 6.92 18.31 -0.54
CA SER A 29 7.89 17.60 0.30
C SER A 29 7.24 17.00 1.56
N ALA A 30 6.41 17.76 2.28
CA ALA A 30 5.72 17.27 3.47
C ALA A 30 4.77 16.10 3.15
N GLY A 31 3.97 16.24 2.09
CA GLY A 31 3.08 15.19 1.62
C GLY A 31 3.82 13.95 1.10
N PHE A 32 5.01 14.12 0.54
CA PHE A 32 5.85 12.99 0.10
C PHE A 32 6.39 12.20 1.29
N TYR A 33 6.92 12.85 2.32
CA TYR A 33 7.46 12.15 3.49
C TYR A 33 6.37 11.44 4.29
N ILE A 34 5.28 12.15 4.62
CA ILE A 34 4.17 11.57 5.38
C ILE A 34 3.48 10.47 4.55
N GLY A 35 3.14 10.78 3.29
CA GLY A 35 2.51 9.82 2.39
C GLY A 35 3.39 8.60 2.11
N GLY A 36 4.71 8.80 2.01
CA GLY A 36 5.68 7.72 1.81
C GLY A 36 5.72 6.74 2.98
N VAL A 37 5.71 7.22 4.23
CA VAL A 37 5.68 6.35 5.43
C VAL A 37 4.40 5.51 5.45
N PHE A 38 3.23 6.11 5.22
CA PHE A 38 1.97 5.36 5.17
C PHE A 38 1.92 4.39 3.99
N THR A 39 2.44 4.79 2.82
CA THR A 39 2.52 3.92 1.65
C THR A 39 3.39 2.70 1.91
N LEU A 40 4.55 2.88 2.56
CA LEU A 40 5.40 1.76 2.98
C LEU A 40 4.67 0.81 3.93
N GLY A 41 3.92 1.35 4.91
CA GLY A 41 3.11 0.55 5.82
C GLY A 41 2.03 -0.26 5.09
N VAL A 42 1.28 0.38 4.19
CA VAL A 42 0.24 -0.29 3.39
C VAL A 42 0.87 -1.37 2.50
N VAL A 43 1.96 -1.06 1.78
CA VAL A 43 2.67 -2.04 0.94
C VAL A 43 3.13 -3.24 1.77
N ALA A 44 3.69 -3.01 2.96
CA ALA A 44 4.12 -4.10 3.84
C ALA A 44 2.97 -5.02 4.26
N VAL A 45 1.83 -4.45 4.69
CA VAL A 45 0.64 -5.23 5.08
C VAL A 45 0.06 -5.95 3.86
N THR A 46 -0.05 -5.29 2.71
CA THR A 46 -0.53 -5.92 1.46
C THR A 46 0.35 -7.10 1.06
N LEU A 47 1.68 -6.97 1.14
CA LEU A 47 2.60 -8.07 0.85
C LEU A 47 2.46 -9.22 1.84
N LEU A 48 2.30 -8.93 3.13
CA LEU A 48 2.02 -9.95 4.15
C LEU A 48 0.71 -10.68 3.86
N SER A 49 -0.36 -9.96 3.53
CA SER A 49 -1.65 -10.57 3.18
C SER A 49 -1.58 -11.40 1.89
N LEU A 50 -0.82 -10.96 0.88
CA LEU A 50 -0.59 -11.75 -0.33
C LEU A 50 0.22 -13.01 -0.03
N TYR A 51 1.25 -12.89 0.80
CA TYR A 51 2.05 -14.03 1.23
C TYR A 51 1.18 -15.05 1.96
N ASP A 52 0.36 -14.61 2.92
CA ASP A 52 -0.59 -15.47 3.62
C ASP A 52 -1.59 -16.14 2.67
N LEU A 53 -2.13 -15.40 1.69
CA LEU A 53 -3.06 -15.95 0.71
C LEU A 53 -2.45 -17.03 -0.20
N PHE A 54 -1.21 -16.83 -0.66
CA PHE A 54 -0.57 -17.71 -1.65
C PHE A 54 0.24 -18.85 -1.05
N ILE A 55 0.85 -18.63 0.10
CA ILE A 55 1.74 -19.60 0.76
C ILE A 55 1.06 -20.22 1.97
N GLY A 56 0.13 -19.51 2.62
CA GLY A 56 -0.44 -19.90 3.90
C GLY A 56 0.53 -19.59 5.02
N ILE A 57 0.38 -18.43 5.68
CA ILE A 57 0.88 -18.23 7.04
C ILE A 57 -0.16 -18.72 8.06
N GLN A 58 -1.38 -19.04 7.62
CA GLN A 58 -2.33 -19.87 8.38
C GLN A 58 -1.65 -21.09 9.02
#